data_AF-A0A9W8LQB5-F1
#
_entry.id   AF-A0A9W8LQB5-F1
#
_cell.length_a   1.000
_cell.length_b   1.000
_cell.length_c   1.000
_cell.angle_alpha   90.00
_cell.angle_beta   90.00
_cell.angle_gamma   90.00
#
_symmetry.space_group_name_H-M   'P 1'
#
loop_
_entity.id
_entity.type
_entity.pdbx_description
1 polymer ?
#
loop_
_entity_poly.entity_id
_entity_poly.type
_entity_poly.pdbx_seq_one_letter_code
_entity_poly.pdbx_strand_id
1 'polypeptide(L)'
;MASLEPRVIEVPIDNSNDVLEIDCSQLPENSAEICDILENEGCALRFYQLFALEYYKQGGMEEAVAALKRGIASAKANDQTAKVPLLNLLASIYV
;
A
#
# COMPACT_ATOMS: atom_id res chain seq x y z
N MET A 1 -22.48 -6.19 -5.31
CA MET A 1 -21.98 -5.57 -6.55
C MET A 1 -21.08 -4.43 -6.11
N ALA A 2 -19.75 -4.57 -6.23
CA ALA A 2 -18.83 -3.48 -5.90
C ALA A 2 -18.78 -2.51 -7.09
N SER A 3 -18.84 -1.21 -6.81
CA SER A 3 -18.88 -0.12 -7.80
C SER A 3 -17.69 -0.21 -8.77
N LEU A 4 -17.96 -0.07 -10.07
CA LEU A 4 -16.99 -0.07 -11.18
C LEU A 4 -16.32 1.31 -11.35
N GLU A 5 -16.05 2.01 -10.26
CA GLU A 5 -15.29 3.26 -10.32
C GLU A 5 -13.80 2.91 -10.32
N PRO A 6 -13.00 3.48 -11.26
CA PRO A 6 -11.56 3.30 -11.24
C PRO A 6 -11.07 3.76 -9.87
N ARG A 7 -10.47 2.84 -9.12
CA ARG A 7 -10.06 3.15 -7.76
C ARG A 7 -8.75 3.90 -7.85
N VAL A 8 -8.81 5.21 -7.68
CA VAL A 8 -7.62 6.06 -7.61
C VAL A 8 -7.24 6.24 -6.14
N ILE A 9 -5.96 6.09 -5.82
CA ILE A 9 -5.40 6.40 -4.51
C ILE A 9 -4.53 7.65 -4.66
N GLU A 10 -4.87 8.69 -3.91
CA GLU A 10 -4.11 9.93 -3.81
C GLU A 10 -3.01 9.79 -2.75
N VAL A 11 -1.75 9.82 -3.19
CA VAL A 11 -0.57 9.72 -2.33
C VAL A 11 0.00 11.13 -2.13
N PRO A 12 0.17 11.62 -0.88
CA PRO A 12 0.71 12.95 -0.65
C PRO A 12 2.17 13.04 -1.10
N ILE A 13 2.55 14.15 -1.73
CA ILE A 13 3.94 14.42 -2.13
C ILE A 13 4.65 15.17 -0.99
N ASP A 14 5.83 14.71 -0.60
CA ASP A 14 6.63 15.32 0.45
C ASP A 14 7.07 16.74 0.03
N ASN A 15 6.89 17.71 0.93
CA ASN A 15 7.15 19.13 0.70
C ASN A 15 6.28 19.84 -0.37
N SER A 16 5.16 19.26 -0.82
CA SER A 16 4.13 19.98 -1.59
C SER A 16 2.74 19.83 -0.96
N ASN A 17 1.80 20.69 -1.36
CA ASN A 17 0.35 20.47 -1.14
C ASN A 17 -0.28 19.61 -2.25
N ASP A 18 0.53 19.12 -3.18
CA ASP A 18 0.09 18.26 -4.27
C ASP A 18 -0.03 16.80 -3.83
N VAL A 19 -0.86 16.05 -4.57
CA VAL A 19 -1.05 14.61 -4.42
C VAL A 19 -0.73 13.92 -5.74
N LEU A 20 -0.11 12.75 -5.66
CA LEU A 20 0.08 11.84 -6.79
C LEU A 20 -1.14 10.91 -6.86
N GLU A 21 -1.90 11.01 -7.94
CA GLU A 21 -3.01 10.12 -8.24
C GLU A 21 -2.51 8.82 -8.87
N ILE A 22 -2.72 7.69 -8.19
CA ILE A 22 -2.35 6.37 -8.70
C ILE A 22 -3.62 5.59 -9.03
N ASP A 23 -3.80 5.25 -10.32
CA ASP A 23 -4.87 4.36 -10.77
C ASP A 23 -4.56 2.92 -10.37
N CYS A 24 -5.39 2.35 -9.50
CA CYS A 24 -5.22 0.97 -9.03
C CYS A 24 -5.45 -0.05 -10.14
N SER A 25 -6.08 0.30 -11.26
CA SER A 25 -6.27 -0.58 -12.42
C SER A 25 -4.98 -0.77 -13.23
N GLN A 26 -4.00 0.12 -13.03
CA GLN A 26 -2.74 0.15 -13.76
C GLN A 26 -1.55 0.05 -12.80
N LEU A 27 -1.70 -0.73 -11.72
CA LEU A 27 -0.58 -0.96 -10.81
C LEU A 27 0.55 -1.68 -11.53
N PRO A 28 1.81 -1.30 -11.24
CA PRO A 28 2.96 -2.00 -11.80
C PRO A 28 2.97 -3.45 -11.29
N GLU A 29 3.41 -4.39 -12.13
CA GLU A 29 3.50 -5.81 -11.75
C GLU A 29 4.39 -6.00 -10.51
N ASN A 30 5.42 -5.16 -10.36
CA ASN A 30 6.30 -5.19 -9.21
C ASN A 30 5.87 -4.15 -8.15
N SER A 31 5.36 -4.65 -7.02
CA SER A 31 5.02 -3.81 -5.85
C SER A 31 6.17 -2.95 -5.30
N ALA A 32 7.43 -3.28 -5.62
CA ALA A 32 8.59 -2.50 -5.19
C ALA A 32 8.52 -1.05 -5.72
N GLU A 33 8.03 -0.84 -6.94
CA GLU A 33 7.94 0.50 -7.53
C GLU A 33 7.02 1.42 -6.72
N ILE A 34 5.85 0.89 -6.33
CA ILE A 34 4.93 1.63 -5.44
C ILE A 34 5.55 1.82 -4.05
N CYS A 35 6.20 0.79 -3.50
CA CYS A 35 6.84 0.91 -2.20
C CYS A 35 7.94 1.99 -2.19
N ASP A 36 8.75 2.07 -3.25
CA ASP A 36 9.80 3.06 -3.37
C ASP A 36 9.22 4.49 -3.42
N ILE A 37 8.09 4.70 -4.12
CA ILE A 37 7.36 5.98 -4.08
C ILE A 37 6.90 6.29 -2.66
N LEU A 38 6.25 5.36 -1.97
CA LEU A 38 5.75 5.57 -0.61
C LEU A 38 6.88 5.85 0.40
N GLU A 39 8.05 5.24 0.21
CA GLU A 39 9.24 5.48 1.04
C GLU A 39 9.83 6.87 0.77
N ASN A 40 9.98 7.24 -0.50
CA ASN A 40 10.51 8.54 -0.91
C ASN A 40 9.62 9.70 -0.44
N GLU A 41 8.31 9.54 -0.55
CA GLU A 41 7.33 10.56 -0.16
C GLU A 41 6.98 10.50 1.35
N GLY A 42 7.65 9.65 2.14
CA GLY A 42 7.44 9.57 3.59
C GLY A 42 6.01 9.20 3.99
N CYS A 43 5.32 8.42 3.16
CA CYS A 43 3.89 8.17 3.28
C CYS A 43 3.50 7.32 4.50
N ALA A 44 2.29 7.54 5.00
CA ALA A 44 1.74 6.79 6.12
C ALA A 44 1.56 5.29 5.77
N LEU A 45 1.70 4.42 6.79
CA LEU A 45 1.57 2.96 6.65
C LEU A 45 0.23 2.50 6.05
N ARG A 46 -0.82 3.30 6.21
CA ARG A 46 -2.14 3.05 5.61
C ARG A 46 -2.04 2.89 4.08
N PHE A 47 -1.13 3.59 3.40
CA PHE A 47 -0.99 3.48 1.95
C PHE A 47 -0.48 2.10 1.53
N TYR A 48 0.50 1.54 2.24
CA TYR A 48 0.96 0.17 2.01
C TYR A 48 -0.18 -0.84 2.16
N GLN A 49 -1.06 -0.63 3.15
CA GLN A 49 -2.25 -1.46 3.32
C GLN A 49 -3.24 -1.32 2.14
N LEU A 50 -3.48 -0.10 1.67
CA LEU A 50 -4.39 0.15 0.55
C LEU A 50 -3.87 -0.50 -0.73
N PHE A 51 -2.62 -0.27 -1.10
CA PHE A 51 -2.04 -0.87 -2.31
C PHE A 51 -1.95 -2.39 -2.22
N ALA A 52 -1.61 -2.95 -1.06
CA ALA A 52 -1.63 -4.40 -0.86
C ALA A 52 -3.02 -5.02 -1.10
N LEU A 53 -4.09 -4.34 -0.67
CA LEU A 53 -5.45 -4.79 -0.95
C LEU A 53 -5.79 -4.77 -2.44
N GLU A 54 -5.28 -3.78 -3.18
CA GLU A 54 -5.53 -3.69 -4.61
C GLU A 54 -4.74 -4.74 -5.40
N TYR A 55 -3.48 -4.98 -5.05
CA TYR A 55 -2.71 -6.12 -5.57
C TYR A 55 -3.43 -7.45 -5.32
N TYR A 56 -3.89 -7.66 -4.08
CA TYR A 56 -4.59 -8.89 -3.72
C TYR A 56 -5.88 -9.09 -4.54
N LYS A 57 -6.67 -8.04 -4.77
CA LYS A 57 -7.89 -8.12 -5.58
C LYS A 57 -7.63 -8.45 -7.04
N GLN A 58 -6.46 -8.08 -7.55
CA GLN A 58 -6.04 -8.38 -8.92
C GLN A 58 -5.38 -9.76 -9.04
N GLY A 59 -5.28 -10.52 -7.94
CA GLY A 59 -4.65 -11.84 -7.91
C GLY A 59 -3.15 -11.81 -7.61
N GLY A 60 -2.56 -10.62 -7.42
CA GLY A 60 -1.15 -10.40 -7.05
C GLY A 60 -0.91 -10.64 -5.56
N MET A 61 -0.99 -11.90 -5.13
CA MET A 61 -0.81 -12.26 -3.71
C MET A 61 0.62 -12.00 -3.24
N GLU A 62 1.63 -12.30 -4.06
CA GLU A 62 3.04 -12.15 -3.68
C GLU A 62 3.41 -10.67 -3.52
N GLU A 63 2.87 -9.83 -4.39
CA GLU A 63 2.99 -8.38 -4.44
C GLU A 63 2.30 -7.73 -3.26
N ALA A 64 1.08 -8.19 -2.92
CA ALA A 64 0.38 -7.75 -1.73
C ALA A 64 1.18 -8.05 -0.46
N VAL A 65 1.73 -9.27 -0.36
CA VAL A 65 2.59 -9.68 0.76
C VAL A 65 3.86 -8.84 0.81
N ALA A 66 4.51 -8.59 -0.33
CA ALA A 66 5.73 -7.81 -0.42
C ALA A 66 5.50 -6.36 0.04
N ALA A 67 4.43 -5.73 -0.44
CA ALA A 67 4.04 -4.37 -0.02
C ALA A 67 3.78 -4.29 1.50
N LEU A 68 3.08 -5.28 2.08
CA LEU A 68 2.84 -5.31 3.52
C LEU A 68 4.11 -5.47 4.34
N LYS A 69 5.00 -6.39 3.93
CA LYS A 69 6.30 -6.59 4.59
C LYS A 69 7.14 -5.33 4.55
N ARG A 70 7.15 -4.63 3.42
CA ARG A 70 7.87 -3.37 3.25
C ARG A 70 7.32 -2.26 4.14
N GLY A 71 6.00 -2.11 4.20
CA GLY A 71 5.34 -1.17 5.13
C GLY A 71 5.63 -1.48 6.61
N ILE A 72 5.64 -2.77 7.00
CA ILE A 72 5.98 -3.16 8.37
C ILE A 72 7.45 -2.82 8.71
N ALA A 73 8.35 -2.95 7.73
CA ALA A 73 9.77 -2.62 7.87
C ALA A 73 10.03 -1.10 7.92
N SER A 74 9.28 -0.30 7.15
CA SER A 74 9.43 1.17 7.13
C SER A 74 8.81 1.87 8.35
N ALA A 75 7.95 1.17 9.08
CA ALA A 75 7.26 1.70 10.25
C ALA A 75 8.21 2.01 11.42
N LYS A 76 8.12 3.26 11.91
CA LYS A 76 8.96 3.80 13.00
C LYS A 76 8.72 3.07 14.32
N ALA A 77 9.68 3.15 15.24
CA ALA A 77 9.63 2.46 16.53
C ALA A 77 8.39 2.83 17.39
N ASN A 78 7.88 4.05 17.25
CA ASN A 78 6.69 4.53 17.97
C ASN A 78 5.36 4.20 17.27
N ASP A 79 5.39 3.66 16.04
CA ASP A 79 4.20 3.34 15.23
C ASP A 79 3.71 1.89 15.43
N GLN A 80 3.90 1.33 16.63
CA GLN A 80 3.54 -0.06 16.95
C GLN A 80 2.06 -0.37 16.69
N THR A 81 1.15 0.58 16.99
CA THR A 81 -0.29 0.41 16.74
C THR A 81 -0.65 0.51 15.26
N ALA A 82 0.08 1.31 14.49
CA ALA A 82 -0.14 1.47 13.05
C ALA A 82 0.35 0.24 12.26
N LYS A 83 1.19 -0.63 12.84
CA LYS A 83 1.57 -1.93 12.28
C LYS A 83 0.47 -2.99 12.38
N VAL A 84 -0.43 -2.88 13.38
CA VAL A 84 -1.44 -3.91 13.67
C VAL A 84 -2.35 -4.19 12.45
N PRO A 85 -2.87 -3.20 11.72
CA PRO A 85 -3.69 -3.46 10.53
C PRO A 85 -2.92 -4.20 9.43
N LEU A 86 -1.64 -3.87 9.21
CA LEU A 86 -0.80 -4.50 8.19
C LEU A 86 -0.51 -5.96 8.57
N LEU A 87 -0.18 -6.21 9.85
CA LEU A 87 0.05 -7.57 10.37
C LEU A 87 -1.21 -8.43 10.29
N ASN A 88 -2.37 -7.87 10.63
CA ASN A 88 -3.65 -8.58 10.56
C ASN A 88 -4.02 -8.92 9.12
N LEU A 89 -3.81 -7.99 8.18
CA LEU A 89 -4.04 -8.23 6.76
C LEU A 89 -3.06 -9.28 6.21
N LEU A 90 -1.79 -9.20 6.58
CA LEU A 90 -0.79 -10.21 6.19
C LEU A 90 -1.18 -11.60 6.69
N ALA A 91 -1.60 -11.72 7.95
CA ALA A 91 -2.10 -12.99 8.49
C ALA A 91 -3.34 -13.48 7.73
N SER A 92 -4.27 -12.58 7.39
CA SER A 92 -5.49 -12.92 6.65
C SER A 92 -5.23 -13.38 5.22
N ILE A 93 -4.13 -12.95 4.59
CA ILE A 93 -3.76 -13.41 3.24
C ILE A 93 -3.23 -14.85 3.26
N TYR A 94 -2.61 -15.29 4.36
CA TYR A 94 -2.01 -16.62 4.49
C TYR A 94 -2.95 -17.69 5.09
N VAL A 95 -4.11 -17.30 5.61
CA VAL A 95 -5.12 -18.18 6.23
C VAL A 95 -6.19 -18.53 5.21
#